data_AF-A0A1H9VSG0-F1
#
_entry.id   AF-A0A1H9VSG0-F1
#
_cell.length_a   1.000
_cell.length_b   1.000
_cell.length_c   1.000
_cell.angle_alpha   90.00
_cell.angle_beta   90.00
_cell.angle_gamma   90.00
#
_symmetry.space_group_name_H-M   'P 1'
#
loop_
_entity.id
_entity.type
_entity.pdbx_description
1 polymer ?
#
loop_
_entity_poly.entity_id
_entity_poly.type
_entity_poly.pdbx_seq_one_letter_code
_entity_poly.pdbx_strand_id
1 'polypeptide(L)' 'MNRDLMAEVNDQADRAAKNPEKMLDRTRLAHALHDEFPETPIIDIIDKLNMAWRKRGLSFGISPRPL' A
#
# COMPACT_ATOMS: atom_id res chain seq x y z
N MET A 1 3.86 -21.62 -5.40
CA MET A 1 3.30 -21.00 -4.18
C MET A 1 2.42 -19.85 -4.66
N ASN A 2 1.11 -19.94 -4.45
CA ASN A 2 0.14 -18.94 -4.92
C ASN A 2 0.39 -17.65 -4.12
N ARG A 3 1.20 -16.74 -4.66
CA ARG A 3 1.41 -15.43 -4.04
C ARG A 3 0.09 -14.68 -4.16
N ASP A 4 -0.52 -14.35 -3.03
CA ASP A 4 -1.80 -13.67 -3.01
C ASP A 4 -1.55 -12.16 -2.90
N LEU A 5 -2.00 -11.40 -3.90
CA LEU A 5 -1.84 -9.95 -3.95
C LEU A 5 -2.37 -9.28 -2.67
N MET A 6 -3.46 -9.79 -2.09
CA MET A 6 -4.03 -9.22 -0.87
C MET A 6 -3.16 -9.52 0.36
N ALA A 7 -2.44 -10.64 0.40
CA ALA A 7 -1.48 -10.92 1.46
C ALA A 7 -0.30 -9.94 1.41
N GLU A 8 0.26 -9.70 0.23
CA GLU A 8 1.39 -8.78 0.03
C GLU A 8 1.00 -7.33 0.36
N VAL A 9 -0.16 -6.89 -0.13
CA VAL A 9 -0.75 -5.58 0.17
C VAL A 9 -0.96 -5.40 1.68
N ASN A 10 -1.42 -6.44 2.39
CA ASN A 10 -1.64 -6.39 3.83
C ASN A 10 -0.33 -6.36 4.62
N ASP A 11 0.70 -7.11 4.22
CA ASP A 11 1.99 -7.09 4.89
C ASP A 11 2.65 -5.71 4.78
N GLN A 12 2.60 -5.11 3.59
CA GLN A 12 3.09 -3.75 3.37
C GLN A 12 2.30 -2.72 4.17
N ALA A 13 0.99 -2.88 4.28
CA ALA A 13 0.15 -2.04 5.14
C ALA A 13 0.50 -2.16 6.62
N ASP A 14 0.81 -3.37 7.09
CA ASP A 14 1.22 -3.62 8.48
C ASP A 14 2.60 -3.03 8.78
N ARG A 15 3.55 -3.15 7.85
CA ARG A 15 4.87 -2.51 7.94
C ARG A 15 4.75 -0.99 7.97
N ALA A 16 3.89 -0.42 7.12
CA ALA A 16 3.61 1.02 7.10
C ALA A 16 2.94 1.47 8.41
N ALA A 17 2.09 0.63 9.02
CA ALA A 17 1.44 0.93 10.30
C ALA A 17 2.46 0.97 11.45
N LYS A 18 3.45 0.09 11.42
CA LYS A 18 4.53 0.02 12.41
C LYS A 18 5.59 1.10 12.23
N ASN A 19 5.86 1.52 10.99
CA ASN A 19 6.91 2.48 10.65
C ASN A 19 6.44 3.46 9.56
N PRO A 20 5.61 4.46 9.91
CA PRO A 20 5.08 5.42 8.95
C PRO A 20 6.18 6.26 8.27
N GLU A 21 7.31 6.50 8.93
CA GLU A 21 8.47 7.21 8.36
C GLU A 21 9.19 6.41 7.26
N LYS A 22 8.97 5.09 7.22
CA LYS A 22 9.47 4.19 6.17
C LYS A 22 8.39 3.83 5.15
N MET A 23 7.29 4.59 5.10
CA MET A 23 6.28 4.43 4.05
C MET A 23 6.97 4.60 2.69
N LEU A 24 7.11 3.49 1.96
CA LEU A 24 7.40 3.54 0.54
C LEU A 24 6.24 4.28 -0.15
N ASP A 25 6.60 5.15 -1.09
CA ASP A 25 5.66 5.87 -1.93
C ASP A 25 4.62 4.90 -2.51
N ARG A 26 3.32 5.20 -2.31
CA ARG A 26 2.20 4.34 -2.75
C ARG A 26 2.37 3.89 -4.19
N THR A 27 2.73 4.83 -5.05
CA THR A 27 2.92 4.62 -6.48
C THR A 27 4.07 3.65 -6.72
N ARG A 28 5.21 3.85 -6.04
CA ARG A 28 6.37 2.97 -6.18
C ARG A 28 6.07 1.53 -5.75
N LEU A 29 5.29 1.40 -4.68
CA LEU A 29 4.85 0.12 -4.14
C LEU A 29 3.87 -0.59 -5.08
N ALA A 30 2.92 0.15 -5.65
CA ALA A 30 1.98 -0.38 -6.64
C ALA A 30 2.66 -0.80 -7.94
N HIS A 31 3.68 -0.07 -8.39
CA HIS A 31 4.50 -0.47 -9.54
C HIS A 31 5.28 -1.77 -9.25
N ALA A 32 5.86 -1.92 -8.06
CA ALA A 32 6.55 -3.16 -7.67
C ALA A 32 5.59 -4.36 -7.61
N LEU A 33 4.41 -4.17 -7.02
CA LEU A 33 3.37 -5.20 -7.01
C LEU A 33 2.83 -5.51 -8.42
N HIS A 34 2.75 -4.53 -9.32
CA HIS A 34 2.34 -4.78 -10.70
C HIS A 34 3.38 -5.58 -11.50
N ASP A 35 4.67 -5.40 -11.20
CA ASP A 35 5.74 -6.23 -11.78
C ASP A 35 5.56 -7.71 -11.39
N GLU A 36 5.16 -7.97 -10.14
CA GLU A 36 4.86 -9.31 -9.64
C GLU A 36 3.46 -9.83 -10.04
N PHE A 37 2.51 -8.93 -10.26
CA PHE A 37 1.11 -9.19 -10.62
C PHE A 37 0.70 -8.37 -11.86
N PRO A 38 1.24 -8.68 -13.05
CA PRO A 38 0.99 -7.90 -14.26
C PRO A 38 -0.47 -7.99 -14.73
N GLU A 39 -1.20 -9.02 -14.28
CA GLU A 39 -2.63 -9.22 -14.49
C GLU A 39 -3.51 -8.20 -13.74
N THR A 40 -3.00 -7.59 -12.66
CA THR A 40 -3.74 -6.58 -11.90
C THR A 40 -3.25 -5.18 -12.28
N PRO A 41 -4.11 -4.28 -12.76
CA PRO A 41 -3.69 -2.93 -13.12
C PRO A 41 -3.24 -2.14 -11.88
N ILE A 42 -2.24 -1.28 -12.07
CA ILE A 42 -1.63 -0.47 -10.99
C ILE A 42 -2.69 0.30 -10.20
N ILE A 43 -3.73 0.82 -10.87
CA ILE A 43 -4.81 1.57 -10.20
C ILE A 43 -5.61 0.71 -9.21
N ASP A 44 -5.83 -0.56 -9.51
CA ASP A 44 -6.52 -1.52 -8.62
C ASP A 44 -5.63 -1.86 -7.43
N ILE A 45 -4.32 -2.02 -7.67
CA ILE A 45 -3.35 -2.26 -6.61
C ILE A 45 -3.29 -1.06 -5.66
N ILE A 46 -3.30 0.16 -6.21
CA ILE A 46 -3.37 1.40 -5.43
C ILE A 46 -4.65 1.46 -4.59
N ASP A 47 -5.80 1.08 -5.15
CA ASP A 47 -7.07 1.07 -4.42
C ASP A 47 -7.04 0.06 -3.26
N LYS A 48 -6.56 -1.16 -3.51
CA LYS A 48 -6.37 -2.20 -2.48
C LYS A 48 -5.41 -1.75 -1.39
N LEU A 49 -4.29 -1.11 -1.75
CA LEU A 49 -3.36 -0.50 -0.80
C LEU A 49 -4.05 0.57 0.04
N ASN A 50 -4.78 1.49 -0.58
CA ASN A 50 -5.53 2.52 0.15
C ASN A 50 -6.55 1.90 1.12
N MET A 51 -7.31 0.88 0.70
CA MET A 51 -8.24 0.17 1.58
C MET A 51 -7.53 -0.49 2.77
N ALA A 52 -6.45 -1.23 2.50
CA ALA A 52 -5.70 -1.95 3.53
C ALA A 52 -5.02 -1.00 4.54
N TRP A 53 -4.56 0.16 4.07
CA TRP A 53 -3.87 1.17 4.88
C TRP A 53 -4.89 1.99 5.67
N ARG A 54 -6.00 2.39 5.04
CA ARG A 54 -7.12 3.06 5.72
C ARG A 54 -7.70 2.21 6.85
N LYS A 55 -7.81 0.89 6.66
CA LYS A 55 -8.23 -0.04 7.72
C LYS A 55 -7.30 -0.02 8.93
N ARG A 56 -6.03 0.35 8.74
CA ARG A 56 -4.99 0.47 9.78
C ARG A 56 -4.82 1.90 10.29
N GLY A 57 -5.71 2.82 9.92
CA GLY A 57 -5.64 4.23 10.32
C GLY A 57 -4.54 5.03 9.61
N LEU A 58 -3.91 4.45 8.58
CA LEU A 58 -2.92 5.13 7.77
C LEU A 58 -3.61 5.89 6.64
N SER A 59 -3.30 7.18 6.52
CA SER A 59 -3.68 8.00 5.37
C SER A 59 -2.42 8.40 4.62
N PHE A 60 -2.32 7.99 3.36
CA PHE A 60 -1.30 8.53 2.46
C PHE A 60 -1.56 10.02 2.27
N GLY A 61 -0.74 10.86 2.90
CA GLY A 61 -0.75 12.30 2.65
C GLY A 61 -2.09 12.98 2.94
N ILE A 62 -2.49 13.00 4.21
CA ILE A 62 -2.92 14.30 4.75
C ILE A 62 -1.93 14.58 5.87
N SER A 63 -0.84 15.26 5.52
CA SER A 63 -0.05 15.96 6.53
C SER A 63 -1.07 16.76 7.36
N PRO A 64 -1.20 16.54 8.69
CA PRO A 64 -1.93 17.51 9.48
C PRO A 64 -1.15 18.80 9.27
N ARG A 65 -1.72 19.73 8.49
CA ARG A 65 -1.16 21.08 8.42
C ARG A 65 -1.00 21.51 9.86
N PRO A 66 0.21 21.90 10.33
CA PRO A 66 0.29 22.55 11.62
C PRO A 66 -0.61 23.78 11.54
N LEU A 67 -1.52 23.87 12.52
CA LEU A 67 -2.36 25.04 12.79
C LEU A 67 -1.50 26.29 12.90
#